data_AF-X0RL13-F1
#
_entry.id   AF-X0RL13-F1
#
_cell.length_a   1.000
_cell.length_b   1.000
_cell.length_c   1.000
_cell.angle_alpha   90.00
_cell.angle_beta   90.00
_cell.angle_gamma   90.00
#
_symmetry.space_group_name_H-M   'P 1'
#
loop_
_entity.id
_entity.type
_entity.pdbx_description
1 polymer ?
#
loop_
_entity_poly.entity_id
_entity_poly.type
_entity_poly.pdbx_seq_one_letter_code
_entity_poly.pdbx_strand_id
1 'polypeptide(L)' 'MMPHPERNLKAYNHSWKPEEWDEDGAWMRMFRNARAWFR' A
#
# COMPACT_ATOMS: atom_id res chain seq x y z
N MET A 1 -9.40 -1.17 11.02
CA MET A 1 -9.73 -2.24 10.05
C MET A 1 -8.95 -3.47 10.49
N MET A 2 -9.48 -4.68 10.30
CA MET A 2 -8.78 -5.92 10.66
C MET A 2 -7.50 -6.23 9.82
N PRO A 3 -7.35 -5.82 8.55
CA PRO A 3 -6.05 -5.88 7.88
C PRO A 3 -5.08 -4.82 8.44
N HIS A 4 -3.77 -5.08 8.30
CA HIS A 4 -2.67 -4.18 8.64
C HIS A 4 -2.09 -3.53 7.36
N PRO A 5 -2.76 -2.54 6.76
CA PRO A 5 -2.33 -1.91 5.51
C PRO A 5 -0.95 -1.25 5.61
N GLU A 6 -0.55 -0.81 6.80
CA GLU A 6 0.74 -0.21 7.10
C GLU A 6 1.91 -1.20 6.98
N ARG A 7 1.67 -2.51 7.08
CA ARG A 7 2.70 -3.53 6.88
C ARG A 7 3.00 -3.78 5.40
N ASN A 8 2.06 -3.43 4.52
CA ASN A 8 2.11 -3.76 3.08
C ASN A 8 2.06 -2.50 2.21
N LEU A 9 2.84 -1.48 2.59
CA LEU A 9 2.97 -0.24 1.82
C LEU A 9 3.79 -0.44 0.53
N LYS A 10 4.76 -1.35 0.52
CA LYS A 10 5.58 -1.63 -0.65
C LYS A 10 5.25 -2.99 -1.23
N ALA A 11 5.39 -3.12 -2.54
CA ALA A 11 5.08 -4.34 -3.28
C ALA A 11 5.83 -5.55 -2.68
N TYR A 12 7.12 -5.38 -2.34
CA TYR A 12 7.98 -6.44 -1.78
C TYR A 12 7.52 -6.98 -0.41
N ASN A 13 6.69 -6.24 0.35
CA ASN A 13 6.19 -6.70 1.65
C ASN A 13 5.09 -7.75 1.53
N HIS A 14 4.47 -7.89 0.35
CA HIS A 14 3.41 -8.86 0.14
C HIS A 14 4.01 -10.27 -0.01
N SER A 15 3.47 -11.24 0.73
CA SER A 15 3.86 -12.66 0.60
C SER A 15 3.62 -13.23 -0.80
N TRP A 16 2.69 -12.63 -1.54
CA TRP A 16 2.46 -12.84 -2.95
C TRP A 16 2.05 -11.51 -3.59
N LYS A 17 2.60 -11.18 -4.75
CA LYS A 17 2.24 -10.02 -5.57
C LYS A 17 2.23 -10.40 -7.05
N PRO A 18 1.49 -9.69 -7.90
CA PRO A 18 1.69 -9.71 -9.35
C PRO A 18 3.13 -9.30 -9.71
N GLU A 19 3.66 -9.86 -10.82
CA GLU A 19 5.04 -9.63 -11.22
C GLU A 19 5.26 -8.16 -11.62
N GLU A 20 4.25 -7.53 -12.23
CA GLU A 20 4.25 -6.14 -12.68
C GLU A 20 4.28 -5.08 -11.57
N TRP A 21 4.16 -5.46 -10.29
CA TRP A 21 4.23 -4.53 -9.17
C TRP A 21 5.66 -4.34 -8.67
N ASP A 22 6.30 -3.21 -8.97
CA ASP A 22 7.69 -2.97 -8.55
C ASP A 22 7.85 -2.06 -7.32
N GLU A 23 6.94 -1.12 -7.09
CA GLU A 23 7.14 -0.11 -6.05
C GLU A 23 6.09 -0.19 -4.95
N ASP A 24 4.87 0.28 -5.22
CA ASP A 24 3.85 0.46 -4.21
C ASP A 24 2.98 -0.78 -4.06
N GLY A 25 2.68 -1.12 -2.80
CA GLY A 25 1.70 -2.13 -2.45
C GLY A 25 0.27 -1.60 -2.60
N ALA A 26 -0.69 -2.54 -2.59
CA ALA A 26 -2.11 -2.26 -2.79
C ALA A 26 -2.65 -1.14 -1.86
N TRP A 27 -2.07 -1.03 -0.66
CA TRP A 27 -2.58 -0.15 0.39
C TRP A 27 -2.06 1.29 0.32
N MET A 28 -1.04 1.60 -0.49
CA MET A 28 -0.47 2.95 -0.56
C MET A 28 -1.47 4.02 -0.98
N ARG A 29 -2.48 3.66 -1.78
CA ARG A 29 -3.54 4.60 -2.20
C ARG A 29 -4.28 5.17 -0.99
N MET A 30 -4.54 4.38 0.04
CA MET A 30 -5.26 4.83 1.25
C MET A 30 -4.49 5.96 1.96
N PHE A 31 -3.18 5.81 2.13
CA PHE A 31 -2.33 6.81 2.80
C PHE A 31 -2.10 8.05 1.93
N ARG A 32 -2.01 7.88 0.60
CA ARG A 32 -1.98 9.01 -0.35
C ARG A 32 -3.26 9.84 -0.28
N ASN A 33 -4.41 9.19 -0.21
CA ASN A 33 -5.71 9.88 -0.07
C ASN A 33 -5.78 10.65 1.26
N ALA A 34 -5.33 10.05 2.37
CA ALA A 34 -5.26 10.75 3.65
C ALA A 34 -4.36 12.00 3.56
N ARG A 35 -3.17 11.90 2.95
CA ARG A 35 -2.27 13.05 2.76
C ARG A 35 -2.89 14.14 1.89
N ALA A 36 -3.62 13.74 0.84
CA ALA A 36 -4.29 14.67 -0.07
C ALA A 36 -5.46 15.40 0.62
N TRP A 37 -6.16 14.75 1.55
CA TRP A 37 -7.23 15.37 2.33
C TRP A 37 -6.74 16.46 3.28
N PHE A 38 -5.58 16.26 3.90
CA PHE A 38 -4.94 17.25 4.79
C PHE A 38 -4.04 18.27 4.06
N ARG A 39 -4.13 18.36 2.73
CA ARG A 39 -3.39 19.34 1.95
C ARG A 39 -4.29 20.52 1.62
#